data_AF-A4TU85-F1
#
_entry.id   AF-A4TU85-F1
#
_cell.length_a   1.000
_cell.length_b   1.000
_cell.length_c   1.000
_cell.angle_alpha   90.00
_cell.angle_beta   90.00
_cell.angle_gamma   90.00
#
_symmetry.space_group_name_H-M   'P 1'
#
loop_
_entity.id
_entity.type
_entity.pdbx_description
1 polymer ?
#
loop_
_entity_poly.entity_id
_entity_poly.type
_entity_poly.pdbx_seq_one_letter_code
_entity_poly.pdbx_strand_id
1 'polypeptide(L)'
;MATNCPRAGGGKHRPPKPAQVLVGLEDNLLPALIAAAAAQLKVSASDLADDEDLTEYGFDSIGFTQFTNALNDRFALELTPVVFFEHPTLAALAGHLAKAHGSTLAAHFGVVEQVMAAPPPMITAAPIVKPQPLTDDPVAIIGMTGIFPQSPDVDAFWANLVEGRDCIGEVPSDRWDWRAAGTIGRGGFITGIDAFDAGFFGLSAPEARVIDPQQRLLLTQAWRLFEDAGYAPRRLSGSDTGVFIGIADTGYGRLLAQAGTGIEGYAMTGLAPSLGPNRISYHFNLHGPSVAVETACSSALVAVHRAVEAIRAGACEAAIAGGINTLLLPDSFIGFAKAGMLAEDGHCKTFSAAADGYVRGEGVGLVLLKRLSAAQRDGDNIIALIRASGENHGGRAGSLTAPNPKAQADLLRKVYARTGFDPRSLGYIEAHGTGTKLGDPIEVEALRAAFADLAQEAEGRFGPAPVMKCGLGSVKSNIGHLELAAGIAGLIKVLLQMRHRTLVPSLHCQHLNPYLKLEDGPVRVGAGTPGRAPGPLTGKGTPLPLRAGIQSFRVSAAPTPIGGARGNGGGNPTPKRPPPPARALCGAWGPHFRRTPWGTLPPEIGPIALDRF
;
A
#
# COMPACT_ATOMS: atom_id res chain seq x y z
N MET A 1 38.93 24.46 -48.89
CA MET A 1 39.20 23.19 -48.20
C MET A 1 37.87 22.56 -47.85
N ALA A 2 37.43 21.65 -48.70
CA ALA A 2 36.23 20.85 -48.51
C ALA A 2 36.68 19.48 -47.99
N THR A 3 36.09 19.00 -46.91
CA THR A 3 36.28 17.61 -46.44
C THR A 3 34.97 16.86 -46.56
N ASN A 4 34.95 16.07 -47.63
CA ASN A 4 34.04 14.99 -48.01
C ASN A 4 33.49 14.16 -46.85
N CYS A 5 32.16 14.02 -46.81
CA CYS A 5 31.49 12.87 -46.22
C CYS A 5 31.14 11.90 -47.36
N PRO A 6 31.44 10.58 -47.28
CA PRO A 6 31.26 9.67 -48.40
C PRO A 6 29.79 9.31 -48.65
N ARG A 7 29.45 9.21 -49.95
CA ARG A 7 28.15 8.81 -50.50
C ARG A 7 27.73 7.42 -50.02
N ALA A 8 26.44 7.30 -49.71
CA ALA A 8 25.72 6.07 -49.44
C ALA A 8 25.92 5.03 -50.56
N GLY A 9 26.46 3.86 -50.18
CA GLY A 9 26.38 2.66 -51.00
C GLY A 9 24.97 2.07 -50.89
N GLY A 10 24.29 1.94 -52.02
CA GLY A 10 22.98 1.29 -52.12
C GLY A 10 23.07 -0.20 -51.78
N GLY A 11 22.82 -0.54 -50.52
CA GLY A 11 22.41 -1.88 -50.14
C GLY A 11 20.98 -2.10 -50.63
N LYS A 12 20.78 -3.04 -51.56
CA LYS A 12 19.45 -3.51 -51.96
C LYS A 12 18.69 -3.94 -50.71
N HIS A 13 17.75 -3.13 -50.24
CA HIS A 13 16.79 -3.54 -49.23
C HIS A 13 16.03 -4.75 -49.79
N ARG A 14 16.34 -5.94 -49.29
CA ARG A 14 15.47 -7.11 -49.46
C ARG A 14 14.16 -6.74 -48.76
N PRO A 15 13.00 -6.82 -49.42
CA PRO A 15 11.74 -6.53 -48.76
C PRO A 15 11.59 -7.45 -47.53
N PRO A 16 10.97 -6.99 -46.43
CA PRO A 16 10.66 -7.87 -45.31
C PRO A 16 9.88 -9.07 -45.84
N LYS A 17 10.28 -10.28 -45.46
CA LYS A 17 9.46 -11.48 -45.71
C LYS A 17 8.08 -11.20 -45.09
N PRO A 18 6.97 -11.51 -45.78
CA PRO A 18 5.64 -11.35 -45.22
C PRO A 18 5.56 -12.14 -43.89
N ALA A 19 4.88 -11.57 -42.90
CA ALA A 19 4.59 -12.27 -41.65
C ALA A 19 3.71 -13.48 -41.97
N GLN A 20 4.24 -14.67 -41.69
CA GLN A 20 3.56 -15.94 -41.91
C GLN A 20 2.65 -16.19 -40.70
N VAL A 21 1.34 -16.21 -40.91
CA VAL A 21 0.38 -16.60 -39.87
C VAL A 21 0.08 -18.08 -40.06
N LEU A 22 0.53 -18.91 -39.12
CA LEU A 22 0.28 -20.35 -39.12
C LEU A 22 -1.07 -20.60 -38.43
N VAL A 23 -2.15 -20.37 -39.17
CA VAL A 23 -3.52 -20.60 -38.71
C VAL A 23 -3.68 -22.10 -38.36
N GLY A 24 -4.12 -22.40 -37.14
CA GLY A 24 -4.33 -23.78 -36.65
C GLY A 24 -3.11 -24.44 -36.00
N LEU A 25 -1.95 -23.76 -35.88
CA LEU A 25 -0.81 -24.32 -35.17
C LEU A 25 -1.07 -24.41 -33.66
N GLU A 26 -1.63 -23.36 -33.06
CA GLU A 26 -1.98 -23.34 -31.64
C GLU A 26 -3.07 -24.38 -31.31
N ASP A 27 -4.02 -24.60 -32.23
CA ASP A 27 -5.10 -25.60 -32.11
C ASP A 27 -4.58 -27.05 -32.04
N ASN A 28 -3.37 -27.33 -32.56
CA ASN A 28 -2.74 -28.65 -32.49
C ASN A 28 -1.66 -28.73 -31.39
N LEU A 29 -0.96 -27.61 -31.16
CA LEU A 29 0.16 -27.54 -30.24
C LEU A 29 -0.30 -27.61 -28.78
N LEU A 30 -1.34 -26.86 -28.40
CA LEU A 30 -1.81 -26.84 -27.02
C LEU A 30 -2.33 -28.23 -26.57
N PRO A 31 -3.20 -28.94 -27.32
CA PRO A 31 -3.58 -30.30 -26.97
C PRO A 31 -2.39 -31.28 -26.89
N ALA A 32 -1.39 -31.12 -27.77
CA ALA A 32 -0.20 -31.96 -27.76
C ALA A 32 0.69 -31.71 -26.52
N LEU A 33 0.79 -30.47 -26.07
CA LEU A 33 1.48 -30.10 -24.83
C LEU A 33 0.74 -30.61 -23.60
N ILE A 34 -0.60 -30.50 -23.56
CA ILE A 34 -1.43 -31.09 -22.50
C ILE A 34 -1.23 -32.60 -22.42
N ALA A 35 -1.27 -33.30 -23.56
CA ALA A 35 -1.05 -34.74 -23.60
C ALA A 35 0.36 -35.13 -23.14
N ALA A 36 1.38 -34.34 -23.49
CA ALA A 36 2.76 -34.58 -23.07
C ALA A 36 2.95 -34.34 -21.56
N ALA A 37 2.35 -33.29 -21.01
CA ALA A 37 2.36 -33.00 -19.58
C ALA A 37 1.61 -34.06 -18.78
N ALA A 38 0.43 -34.48 -19.24
CA ALA A 38 -0.37 -35.53 -18.62
C ALA A 38 0.39 -36.88 -18.57
N ALA A 39 1.07 -37.25 -19.67
CA ALA A 39 1.89 -38.46 -19.72
C ALA A 39 3.07 -38.41 -18.73
N GLN A 40 3.71 -37.24 -18.60
CA GLN A 40 4.83 -37.02 -17.68
C GLN A 40 4.40 -37.12 -16.22
N LEU A 41 3.26 -36.50 -15.88
CA LEU A 41 2.68 -36.51 -14.53
C LEU A 41 1.91 -37.80 -14.18
N LYS A 42 1.64 -38.64 -15.18
CA LYS A 42 0.82 -39.87 -15.06
C LYS A 42 -0.61 -39.57 -14.58
N VAL A 43 -1.19 -38.49 -15.07
CA VAL A 43 -2.57 -38.06 -14.81
C VAL A 43 -3.40 -38.03 -16.11
N SER A 44 -4.71 -37.84 -16.02
CA SER A 44 -5.54 -37.67 -17.21
C SER A 44 -5.32 -36.28 -17.81
N ALA A 45 -5.36 -36.17 -19.14
CA ALA A 45 -5.32 -34.87 -19.84
C ALA A 45 -6.51 -33.97 -19.46
N SER A 46 -7.63 -34.54 -19.00
CA SER A 46 -8.78 -33.79 -18.48
C SER A 46 -8.53 -33.10 -17.13
N ASP A 47 -7.49 -33.52 -16.42
CA ASP A 47 -7.19 -33.04 -15.07
C ASP A 47 -6.21 -31.85 -15.08
N LEU A 48 -5.74 -31.47 -16.28
CA LEU A 48 -4.85 -30.35 -16.50
C LEU A 48 -5.61 -29.20 -17.17
N ALA A 49 -5.72 -28.07 -16.47
CA ALA A 49 -6.07 -26.80 -17.06
C ALA A 49 -4.88 -26.26 -17.89
N ASP A 50 -5.19 -25.57 -18.97
CA ASP A 50 -4.19 -24.98 -19.87
C ASP A 50 -3.56 -23.69 -19.30
N ASP A 51 -4.24 -23.05 -18.36
CA ASP A 51 -3.89 -21.75 -17.80
C ASP A 51 -3.44 -21.76 -16.33
N GLU A 52 -3.21 -22.96 -15.79
CA GLU A 52 -2.68 -23.16 -14.44
C GLU A 52 -1.15 -23.38 -14.49
N ASP A 53 -0.46 -22.95 -13.44
CA ASP A 53 1.00 -23.06 -13.34
C ASP A 53 1.39 -24.53 -13.23
N LEU A 54 2.36 -24.96 -14.05
CA LEU A 54 2.83 -26.34 -14.06
C LEU A 54 3.33 -26.83 -12.69
N THR A 55 3.83 -25.93 -11.84
CA THR A 55 4.28 -26.27 -10.49
C THR A 55 3.14 -26.74 -9.56
N GLU A 56 1.91 -26.24 -9.75
CA GLU A 56 0.72 -26.68 -9.00
C GLU A 56 0.37 -28.14 -9.31
N TYR A 57 0.70 -28.61 -10.51
CA TYR A 57 0.57 -30.02 -10.89
C TYR A 57 1.73 -30.91 -10.43
N GLY A 58 2.69 -30.35 -9.71
CA GLY A 58 3.84 -31.08 -9.14
C GLY A 58 5.07 -31.11 -10.04
N PHE A 59 5.18 -30.22 -11.04
CA PHE A 59 6.46 -30.04 -11.74
C PHE A 59 7.50 -29.39 -10.83
N ASP A 60 8.59 -30.09 -10.59
CA ASP A 60 9.81 -29.57 -9.94
C ASP A 60 10.95 -29.40 -10.97
N SER A 61 12.14 -29.02 -10.52
CA SER A 61 13.31 -28.84 -11.40
C SER A 61 13.69 -30.09 -12.21
N ILE A 62 13.43 -31.29 -11.68
CA ILE A 62 13.70 -32.56 -12.37
C ILE A 62 12.59 -32.82 -13.40
N GLY A 63 11.33 -32.61 -13.00
CA GLY A 63 10.15 -32.69 -13.87
C GLY A 63 10.26 -31.76 -15.07
N PHE A 64 10.66 -30.50 -14.86
CA PHE A 64 10.90 -29.54 -15.94
C PHE A 64 12.03 -29.98 -16.87
N THR A 65 13.12 -30.55 -16.34
CA THR A 65 14.22 -31.04 -17.17
C THR A 65 13.79 -32.22 -18.04
N GLN A 66 13.07 -33.19 -17.46
CA GLN A 66 12.56 -34.35 -18.20
C GLN A 66 11.54 -33.94 -19.26
N PHE A 67 10.66 -33.00 -18.93
CA PHE A 67 9.67 -32.49 -19.88
C PHE A 67 10.30 -31.66 -20.99
N THR A 68 11.34 -30.86 -20.68
CA THR A 68 12.17 -30.19 -21.71
C THR A 68 12.68 -31.21 -22.73
N ASN A 69 13.30 -32.29 -22.24
CA ASN A 69 13.87 -33.32 -23.11
C ASN A 69 12.79 -34.01 -23.94
N ALA A 70 11.65 -34.34 -23.33
CA ALA A 70 10.52 -34.94 -24.05
C ALA A 70 9.97 -34.03 -25.16
N LEU A 71 9.88 -32.71 -24.92
CA LEU A 71 9.45 -31.74 -25.94
C LEU A 71 10.50 -31.57 -27.04
N ASN A 72 11.79 -31.51 -26.69
CA ASN A 72 12.88 -31.43 -27.65
C ASN A 72 12.91 -32.66 -28.57
N ASP A 73 12.81 -33.86 -27.99
CA ASP A 73 12.80 -35.11 -28.73
C ASP A 73 11.56 -35.22 -29.62
N ARG A 74 10.39 -34.85 -29.09
CA ARG A 74 9.11 -34.97 -29.81
C ARG A 74 9.00 -33.97 -30.96
N PHE A 75 9.40 -32.71 -30.73
CA PHE A 75 9.16 -31.62 -31.67
C PHE A 75 10.43 -31.14 -32.41
N ALA A 76 11.57 -31.79 -32.19
CA ALA A 76 12.88 -31.40 -32.71
C ALA A 76 13.23 -29.94 -32.36
N LEU A 77 13.13 -29.62 -31.07
CA LEU A 77 13.42 -28.29 -30.51
C LEU A 77 14.72 -28.31 -29.69
N GLU A 78 15.23 -27.12 -29.37
CA GLU A 78 16.40 -26.91 -28.49
C GLU A 78 15.99 -26.06 -27.26
N LEU A 79 14.91 -26.47 -26.60
CA LEU A 79 14.45 -25.83 -25.38
C LEU A 79 15.41 -26.11 -24.23
N THR A 80 15.49 -25.16 -23.31
CA THR A 80 16.11 -25.36 -22.00
C THR A 80 15.01 -25.30 -20.93
N PRO A 81 15.22 -25.88 -19.72
CA PRO A 81 14.21 -25.83 -18.66
C PRO A 81 13.81 -24.41 -18.23
N VAL A 82 14.63 -23.39 -18.57
CA VAL A 82 14.34 -21.97 -18.34
C VAL A 82 13.04 -21.53 -19.00
N VAL A 83 12.64 -22.14 -20.13
CA VAL A 83 11.42 -21.79 -20.86
C VAL A 83 10.16 -21.94 -20.01
N PHE A 84 10.14 -22.88 -19.05
CA PHE A 84 8.99 -23.08 -18.16
C PHE A 84 8.90 -22.03 -17.04
N PHE A 85 10.01 -21.34 -16.73
CA PHE A 85 9.97 -20.21 -15.79
C PHE A 85 9.49 -18.92 -16.48
N GLU A 86 9.79 -18.76 -17.77
CA GLU A 86 9.31 -17.63 -18.58
C GLU A 86 7.86 -17.82 -19.04
N HIS A 87 7.45 -19.08 -19.23
CA HIS A 87 6.12 -19.49 -19.71
C HIS A 87 5.56 -20.63 -18.84
N PRO A 88 5.04 -20.30 -17.64
CA PRO A 88 4.72 -21.30 -16.61
C PRO A 88 3.44 -22.10 -16.86
N THR A 89 2.58 -21.68 -17.80
CA THR A 89 1.34 -22.39 -18.15
C THR A 89 1.46 -23.03 -19.53
N LEU A 90 0.69 -24.09 -19.78
CA LEU A 90 0.69 -24.80 -21.07
C LEU A 90 0.23 -23.88 -22.21
N ALA A 91 -0.74 -22.99 -21.96
CA ALA A 91 -1.19 -21.99 -22.91
C ALA A 91 -0.10 -20.96 -23.24
N ALA A 92 0.61 -20.44 -22.22
CA ALA A 92 1.71 -19.49 -22.42
C ALA A 92 2.87 -20.14 -23.20
N LEU A 93 3.21 -21.39 -22.86
CA LEU A 93 4.22 -22.17 -23.54
C LEU A 93 3.83 -22.44 -25.00
N ALA A 94 2.58 -22.81 -25.27
CA ALA A 94 2.07 -23.00 -26.63
C ALA A 94 2.23 -21.72 -27.46
N GLY A 95 1.81 -20.57 -26.93
CA GLY A 95 1.92 -19.28 -27.60
C GLY A 95 3.38 -18.86 -27.84
N HIS A 96 4.30 -19.15 -26.91
CA HIS A 96 5.73 -18.90 -27.10
C HIS A 96 6.30 -19.80 -28.20
N LEU A 97 6.07 -21.11 -28.11
CA LEU A 97 6.60 -22.10 -29.05
C LEU A 97 6.06 -21.88 -30.48
N ALA A 98 4.78 -21.53 -30.62
CA ALA A 98 4.19 -21.17 -31.92
C ALA A 98 4.88 -19.95 -32.54
N LYS A 99 5.26 -18.95 -31.74
CA LYS A 99 5.97 -17.74 -32.22
C LYS A 99 7.45 -17.98 -32.49
N ALA A 100 8.16 -18.66 -31.59
CA ALA A 100 9.60 -18.86 -31.65
C ALA A 100 10.02 -20.00 -32.59
N HIS A 101 9.20 -21.05 -32.70
CA HIS A 101 9.50 -22.28 -33.43
C HIS A 101 8.42 -22.67 -34.46
N GLY A 102 7.59 -21.71 -34.88
CA GLY A 102 6.43 -21.97 -35.73
C GLY A 102 6.70 -22.76 -37.00
N SER A 103 7.83 -22.51 -37.69
CA SER A 103 8.19 -23.25 -38.92
C SER A 103 8.50 -24.73 -38.67
N THR A 104 9.23 -25.05 -37.60
CA THR A 104 9.53 -26.43 -37.19
C THR A 104 8.25 -27.16 -36.75
N LEU A 105 7.41 -26.48 -35.98
CA LEU A 105 6.18 -27.06 -35.45
C LEU A 105 5.11 -27.23 -36.55
N ALA A 106 4.98 -26.30 -37.49
CA ALA A 106 4.08 -26.45 -38.63
C ALA A 106 4.46 -27.65 -39.50
N ALA A 107 5.76 -27.86 -39.74
CA ALA A 107 6.25 -29.06 -40.43
C ALA A 107 5.93 -30.34 -39.63
N HIS A 108 6.07 -30.31 -38.30
CA HIS A 108 5.76 -31.45 -37.44
C HIS A 108 4.26 -31.82 -37.44
N PHE A 109 3.36 -30.84 -37.41
CA PHE A 109 1.91 -31.06 -37.39
C PHE A 109 1.29 -31.16 -38.79
N GLY A 110 2.09 -31.08 -39.86
CA GLY A 110 1.58 -31.10 -41.24
C GLY A 110 0.66 -29.93 -41.58
N VAL A 111 0.79 -28.80 -40.86
CA VAL A 111 0.02 -27.59 -41.09
C VAL A 111 0.61 -26.89 -42.31
N VAL A 112 -0.19 -26.80 -43.38
CA VAL A 112 0.27 -26.24 -44.65
C VAL A 112 0.40 -24.73 -44.51
N GLU A 113 1.56 -24.21 -44.90
CA GLU A 113 1.86 -22.78 -44.94
C GLU A 113 0.90 -22.09 -45.93
N GLN A 114 -0.19 -21.49 -45.43
CA GLN A 114 -1.07 -20.67 -46.26
C GLN A 114 -0.47 -19.27 -46.41
N VAL A 115 0.03 -18.98 -47.61
CA VAL A 115 0.36 -17.61 -48.02
C VAL A 115 -0.94 -16.87 -48.31
N MET A 116 -1.58 -16.32 -47.27
CA MET A 116 -2.57 -15.27 -47.48
C MET A 116 -1.84 -13.98 -47.85
N ALA A 117 -2.23 -13.36 -48.96
CA ALA A 117 -1.86 -11.99 -49.26
C ALA A 117 -2.44 -11.09 -48.17
N ALA A 118 -1.59 -10.71 -47.20
CA ALA A 118 -1.96 -9.74 -46.20
C ALA A 118 -2.41 -8.45 -46.91
N PRO A 119 -3.56 -7.85 -46.54
CA PRO A 119 -3.79 -6.45 -46.83
C PRO A 119 -2.56 -5.65 -46.36
N PRO A 120 -2.18 -4.55 -47.04
CA PRO A 120 -1.04 -3.76 -46.62
C PRO A 120 -1.17 -3.51 -45.10
N PRO A 121 -0.12 -3.75 -44.32
CA PRO A 121 -0.24 -3.64 -42.88
C PRO A 121 -0.64 -2.20 -42.58
N MET A 122 -1.90 -2.00 -42.20
CA MET A 122 -2.21 -0.93 -41.27
C MET A 122 -1.48 -1.34 -40.00
N ILE A 123 -0.23 -0.91 -39.91
CA ILE A 123 0.42 -0.64 -38.65
C ILE A 123 -0.44 0.47 -38.02
N THR A 124 -1.59 0.12 -37.45
CA THR A 124 -1.88 0.68 -36.15
C THR A 124 -0.82 0.06 -35.28
N ALA A 125 0.32 0.74 -35.17
CA ALA A 125 1.20 0.54 -34.04
C ALA A 125 0.23 0.47 -32.85
N ALA A 126 0.22 -0.65 -32.13
CA ALA A 126 -0.20 -0.61 -30.73
C ALA A 126 0.48 0.65 -30.21
N PRO A 127 -0.29 1.69 -29.82
CA PRO A 127 0.27 3.01 -29.69
C PRO A 127 1.44 2.81 -28.75
N ILE A 128 2.66 3.00 -29.26
CA ILE A 128 3.77 3.37 -28.41
C ILE A 128 3.15 4.56 -27.72
N VAL A 129 2.77 4.37 -26.45
CA VAL A 129 2.20 5.42 -25.65
C VAL A 129 3.33 6.41 -25.60
N LYS A 130 3.30 7.36 -26.55
CA LYS A 130 4.13 8.54 -26.53
C LYS A 130 3.96 9.03 -25.11
N PRO A 131 5.03 9.27 -24.34
CA PRO A 131 4.91 9.81 -23.01
C PRO A 131 3.93 10.98 -23.12
N GLN A 132 2.69 10.76 -22.68
CA GLN A 132 1.72 11.82 -22.74
C GLN A 132 2.30 12.88 -21.79
N PRO A 133 2.37 14.14 -22.22
CA PRO A 133 2.78 15.19 -21.30
C PRO A 133 1.93 15.04 -20.05
N LEU A 134 2.56 14.96 -18.86
CA LEU A 134 1.90 14.81 -17.55
C LEU A 134 0.55 15.53 -17.56
N THR A 135 -0.51 14.77 -17.84
CA THR A 135 -1.84 15.33 -18.03
C THR A 135 -2.38 15.66 -16.65
N ASP A 136 -3.28 16.64 -16.58
CA ASP A 136 -4.10 16.93 -15.39
C ASP A 136 -5.14 15.81 -15.12
N ASP A 137 -4.83 14.57 -15.53
CA ASP A 137 -5.68 13.38 -15.41
C ASP A 137 -5.67 12.89 -13.96
N PRO A 138 -6.77 13.02 -13.20
CA PRO A 138 -6.82 12.63 -11.81
C PRO A 138 -6.63 11.12 -11.62
N VAL A 139 -6.22 10.71 -10.42
CA VAL A 139 -6.20 9.29 -10.05
C VAL A 139 -7.54 8.94 -9.42
N ALA A 140 -8.26 8.00 -10.02
CA ALA A 140 -9.49 7.43 -9.50
C ALA A 140 -9.19 6.34 -8.45
N ILE A 141 -10.01 6.31 -7.41
CA ILE A 141 -10.15 5.17 -6.50
C ILE A 141 -11.28 4.32 -7.06
N ILE A 142 -10.98 3.09 -7.45
CA ILE A 142 -11.93 2.18 -8.12
C ILE A 142 -12.36 0.98 -7.26
N GLY A 143 -11.70 0.79 -6.12
CA GLY A 143 -12.08 -0.23 -5.12
C GLY A 143 -11.48 0.11 -3.77
N MET A 144 -12.09 -0.41 -2.70
CA MET A 144 -11.58 -0.30 -1.33
C MET A 144 -11.94 -1.55 -0.50
N THR A 145 -11.07 -1.90 0.43
CA THR A 145 -11.33 -2.96 1.42
C THR A 145 -10.67 -2.61 2.74
N GLY A 146 -11.13 -3.23 3.83
CA GLY A 146 -10.44 -3.14 5.11
C GLY A 146 -11.08 -3.96 6.21
N ILE A 147 -10.28 -4.23 7.24
CA ILE A 147 -10.70 -4.84 8.51
C ILE A 147 -10.26 -3.89 9.62
N PHE A 148 -11.20 -3.53 10.48
CA PHE A 148 -10.99 -2.61 11.59
C PHE A 148 -11.56 -3.21 12.88
N PRO A 149 -11.25 -2.64 14.07
CA PRO A 149 -11.80 -3.11 15.32
C PRO A 149 -13.34 -3.22 15.27
N GLN A 150 -13.86 -4.37 15.69
CA GLN A 150 -15.29 -4.74 15.62
C GLN A 150 -15.92 -4.64 14.21
N SER A 151 -15.11 -4.62 13.15
CA SER A 151 -15.56 -4.38 11.76
C SER A 151 -14.84 -5.34 10.80
N PRO A 152 -15.43 -6.49 10.44
CA PRO A 152 -14.80 -7.46 9.53
C PRO A 152 -14.70 -7.00 8.07
N ASP A 153 -15.40 -5.91 7.72
CA ASP A 153 -15.41 -5.30 6.39
C ASP A 153 -15.78 -3.80 6.49
N VAL A 154 -15.76 -3.11 5.34
CA VAL A 154 -16.05 -1.66 5.23
C VAL A 154 -17.52 -1.31 5.49
N ASP A 155 -18.45 -2.25 5.31
CA ASP A 155 -19.88 -2.04 5.55
C ASP A 155 -20.20 -2.08 7.04
N ALA A 156 -19.66 -3.07 7.77
CA ALA A 156 -19.71 -3.12 9.22
C ALA A 156 -19.00 -1.92 9.85
N PHE A 157 -17.87 -1.51 9.26
CA PHE A 157 -17.16 -0.30 9.69
C PHE A 157 -18.05 0.94 9.54
N TRP A 158 -18.74 1.10 8.41
CA TRP A 158 -19.69 2.18 8.21
C TRP A 158 -20.82 2.17 9.24
N ALA A 159 -21.42 1.00 9.51
CA ALA A 159 -22.48 0.86 10.51
C ALA A 159 -22.00 1.32 11.89
N ASN A 160 -20.82 0.87 12.32
CA ASN A 160 -20.21 1.27 13.60
C ASN A 160 -19.95 2.78 13.67
N LEU A 161 -19.47 3.40 12.58
CA LEU A 161 -19.24 4.84 12.52
C LEU A 161 -20.53 5.65 12.64
N VAL A 162 -21.60 5.22 11.95
CA VAL A 162 -22.92 5.88 12.02
C VAL A 162 -23.53 5.76 13.42
N GLU A 163 -23.40 4.60 14.06
CA GLU A 163 -23.86 4.40 15.44
C GLU A 163 -23.05 5.21 16.46
N GLY A 164 -21.89 5.77 16.07
CA GLY A 164 -20.97 6.42 17.01
C GLY A 164 -20.35 5.41 17.97
N ARG A 165 -20.12 4.18 17.52
CA ARG A 165 -19.59 3.09 18.35
C ARG A 165 -18.12 3.34 18.70
N ASP A 166 -17.81 3.19 19.98
CA ASP A 166 -16.46 3.06 20.50
C ASP A 166 -16.04 1.58 20.44
N CYS A 167 -15.05 1.29 19.60
CA CYS A 167 -14.58 -0.06 19.30
C CYS A 167 -13.36 -0.45 20.14
N ILE A 168 -13.03 0.29 21.20
CA ILE A 168 -11.92 -0.03 22.10
C ILE A 168 -12.33 -1.11 23.13
N GLY A 169 -11.62 -2.24 23.10
CA GLY A 169 -11.82 -3.38 23.99
C GLY A 169 -10.61 -3.67 24.90
N GLU A 170 -10.74 -4.71 25.73
CA GLU A 170 -9.60 -5.28 26.46
C GLU A 170 -8.62 -5.95 25.48
N VAL A 171 -7.32 -6.00 25.82
CA VAL A 171 -6.35 -6.82 25.11
C VAL A 171 -6.87 -8.27 25.04
N PRO A 172 -7.02 -8.87 23.84
CA PRO A 172 -7.51 -10.22 23.71
C PRO A 172 -6.61 -11.22 24.45
N SER A 173 -7.22 -12.21 25.11
CA SER A 173 -6.51 -13.19 25.94
C SER A 173 -5.57 -14.11 25.15
N ASP A 174 -5.76 -14.20 23.83
CA ASP A 174 -4.90 -14.94 22.90
C ASP A 174 -3.64 -14.15 22.46
N ARG A 175 -3.48 -12.89 22.87
CA ARG A 175 -2.30 -12.05 22.58
C ARG A 175 -1.25 -12.15 23.68
N TRP A 176 -1.53 -11.52 24.83
CA TRP A 176 -0.70 -11.57 26.03
C TRP A 176 -1.55 -11.24 27.26
N ASP A 177 -1.11 -11.69 28.43
CA ASP A 177 -1.68 -11.25 29.71
C ASP A 177 -1.17 -9.83 30.03
N TRP A 178 -2.02 -8.83 29.79
CA TRP A 178 -1.67 -7.43 30.00
C TRP A 178 -1.45 -7.07 31.48
N ARG A 179 -2.09 -7.78 32.42
CA ARG A 179 -1.92 -7.57 33.86
C ARG A 179 -0.56 -8.07 34.30
N ALA A 180 -0.18 -9.27 33.85
CA ALA A 180 1.15 -9.81 34.09
C ALA A 180 2.26 -8.98 33.41
N ALA A 181 1.99 -8.44 32.22
CA ALA A 181 2.93 -7.59 31.49
C ALA A 181 3.05 -6.15 32.04
N GLY A 182 2.13 -5.72 32.91
CA GLY A 182 2.09 -4.34 33.43
C GLY A 182 1.82 -3.30 32.33
N THR A 183 1.03 -3.64 31.32
CA THR A 183 0.65 -2.74 30.22
C THR A 183 -0.73 -2.13 30.43
N ILE A 184 -1.06 -1.05 29.71
CA ILE A 184 -2.45 -0.62 29.54
C ILE A 184 -3.22 -1.76 28.86
N GLY A 185 -4.33 -2.19 29.47
CA GLY A 185 -5.12 -3.34 29.03
C GLY A 185 -6.14 -3.05 27.94
N ARG A 186 -6.08 -1.90 27.25
CA ARG A 186 -7.10 -1.46 26.28
C ARG A 186 -6.51 -1.10 24.92
N GLY A 187 -7.24 -1.44 23.86
CA GLY A 187 -6.85 -1.18 22.47
C GLY A 187 -7.97 -1.48 21.48
N GLY A 188 -7.80 -1.01 20.24
CA GLY A 188 -8.64 -1.42 19.12
C GLY A 188 -8.07 -2.69 18.50
N PHE A 189 -8.73 -3.84 18.64
CA PHE A 189 -8.22 -5.11 18.13
C PHE A 189 -9.11 -5.67 17.02
N ILE A 190 -8.48 -6.24 16.00
CA ILE A 190 -9.18 -7.01 14.97
C ILE A 190 -9.36 -8.46 15.42
N THR A 191 -10.42 -9.10 14.93
CA THR A 191 -10.65 -10.52 15.14
C THR A 191 -9.98 -11.34 14.04
N GLY A 192 -9.60 -12.59 14.34
CA GLY A 192 -9.06 -13.52 13.34
C GLY A 192 -7.71 -13.11 12.74
N ILE A 193 -6.83 -12.49 13.54
CA ILE A 193 -5.48 -12.09 13.10
C ILE A 193 -4.64 -13.29 12.58
N ASP A 194 -4.92 -14.47 13.11
CA ASP A 194 -4.24 -15.74 12.81
C ASP A 194 -4.95 -16.56 11.72
N ALA A 195 -6.18 -16.18 11.36
CA ALA A 195 -6.99 -16.87 10.36
C ALA A 195 -6.47 -16.60 8.94
N PHE A 196 -6.22 -17.66 8.18
CA PHE A 196 -5.71 -17.57 6.82
C PHE A 196 -5.97 -18.86 6.04
N ASP A 197 -6.47 -18.73 4.81
CA ASP A 197 -6.68 -19.86 3.89
C ASP A 197 -5.41 -20.11 3.07
N ALA A 198 -4.49 -20.88 3.64
CA ALA A 198 -3.21 -21.15 2.99
C ALA A 198 -3.35 -21.91 1.67
N GLY A 199 -4.27 -22.87 1.60
CA GLY A 199 -4.49 -23.69 0.41
C GLY A 199 -5.00 -22.86 -0.76
N PHE A 200 -5.90 -21.91 -0.50
CA PHE A 200 -6.38 -20.97 -1.51
C PHE A 200 -5.27 -20.15 -2.16
N PHE A 201 -4.23 -19.78 -1.39
CA PHE A 201 -3.09 -18.99 -1.88
C PHE A 201 -1.90 -19.84 -2.36
N GLY A 202 -2.08 -21.16 -2.51
CA GLY A 202 -1.01 -22.07 -2.96
C GLY A 202 0.11 -22.26 -1.93
N LEU A 203 -0.18 -22.08 -0.63
CA LEU A 203 0.83 -22.13 0.43
C LEU A 203 0.75 -23.40 1.26
N SER A 204 1.92 -23.98 1.49
CA SER A 204 2.06 -25.11 2.39
C SER A 204 1.78 -24.69 3.85
N ALA A 205 1.24 -25.61 4.64
CA ALA A 205 0.98 -25.36 6.06
C ALA A 205 2.25 -24.96 6.85
N PRO A 206 3.45 -25.54 6.63
CA PRO A 206 4.68 -25.08 7.26
C PRO A 206 5.04 -23.64 6.91
N GLU A 207 4.97 -23.27 5.63
CA GLU A 207 5.24 -21.90 5.21
C GLU A 207 4.23 -20.92 5.83
N ALA A 208 2.93 -21.22 5.75
CA ALA A 208 1.88 -20.36 6.27
C ALA A 208 2.01 -20.06 7.77
N ARG A 209 2.58 -20.98 8.57
CA ARG A 209 2.82 -20.79 10.00
C ARG A 209 3.92 -19.78 10.31
N VAL A 210 4.91 -19.63 9.45
CA VAL A 210 6.03 -18.69 9.69
C VAL A 210 5.84 -17.34 9.01
N ILE A 211 4.80 -17.20 8.18
CA ILE A 211 4.43 -15.91 7.58
C ILE A 211 3.80 -14.99 8.65
N ASP A 212 4.35 -13.78 8.75
CA ASP A 212 3.81 -12.70 9.59
C ASP A 212 2.31 -12.49 9.30
N PRO A 213 1.44 -12.42 10.33
CA PRO A 213 0.01 -12.15 10.17
C PRO A 213 -0.31 -11.00 9.22
N GLN A 214 0.53 -9.95 9.17
CA GLN A 214 0.31 -8.84 8.26
C GLN A 214 0.37 -9.26 6.79
N GLN A 215 1.30 -10.12 6.41
CA GLN A 215 1.40 -10.58 5.02
C GLN A 215 0.20 -11.47 4.64
N ARG A 216 -0.25 -12.32 5.56
CA ARG A 216 -1.46 -13.16 5.39
C ARG A 216 -2.71 -12.31 5.19
N LEU A 217 -2.92 -11.33 6.06
CA LEU A 217 -4.03 -10.39 5.96
C LEU A 217 -3.97 -9.57 4.66
N LEU A 218 -2.78 -9.11 4.26
CA LEU A 218 -2.58 -8.37 3.01
C LEU A 218 -2.96 -9.17 1.76
N LEU A 219 -2.62 -10.46 1.69
CA LEU A 219 -3.05 -11.33 0.59
C LEU A 219 -4.57 -11.47 0.53
N THR A 220 -5.19 -11.78 1.67
CA THR A 220 -6.66 -11.89 1.77
C THR A 220 -7.34 -10.58 1.36
N GLN A 221 -6.81 -9.44 1.80
CA GLN A 221 -7.38 -8.14 1.47
C GLN A 221 -7.12 -7.75 0.01
N ALA A 222 -5.97 -8.08 -0.57
CA ALA A 222 -5.73 -7.83 -1.99
C ALA A 222 -6.73 -8.59 -2.89
N TRP A 223 -7.07 -9.83 -2.53
CA TRP A 223 -8.14 -10.57 -3.21
C TRP A 223 -9.49 -9.83 -3.11
N ARG A 224 -9.94 -9.50 -1.90
CA ARG A 224 -11.21 -8.80 -1.68
C ARG A 224 -11.26 -7.42 -2.35
N LEU A 225 -10.12 -6.75 -2.45
CA LEU A 225 -10.01 -5.48 -3.15
C LEU A 225 -10.30 -5.63 -4.65
N PHE A 226 -9.80 -6.69 -5.28
CA PHE A 226 -10.12 -6.97 -6.68
C PHE A 226 -11.60 -7.30 -6.87
N GLU A 227 -12.21 -8.04 -5.94
CA GLU A 227 -13.64 -8.31 -5.95
C GLU A 227 -14.47 -7.01 -5.84
N ASP A 228 -14.14 -6.12 -4.90
CA ASP A 228 -14.82 -4.82 -4.74
C ASP A 228 -14.66 -3.92 -5.99
N ALA A 229 -13.47 -3.96 -6.61
CA ALA A 229 -13.20 -3.23 -7.85
C ALA A 229 -13.83 -3.86 -9.11
N GLY A 230 -14.39 -5.06 -9.02
CA GLY A 230 -14.98 -5.78 -10.15
C GLY A 230 -13.97 -6.47 -11.07
N TYR A 231 -12.76 -6.74 -10.59
CA TYR A 231 -11.71 -7.44 -11.35
C TYR A 231 -11.60 -8.91 -10.96
N ALA A 232 -11.65 -9.79 -11.95
CA ALA A 232 -11.07 -11.12 -11.80
C ALA A 232 -9.54 -10.99 -11.72
N PRO A 233 -8.84 -11.55 -10.72
CA PRO A 233 -7.39 -11.37 -10.59
C PRO A 233 -6.59 -11.76 -11.85
N ARG A 234 -7.05 -12.78 -12.59
CA ARG A 234 -6.48 -13.20 -13.88
C ARG A 234 -6.43 -12.08 -14.93
N ARG A 235 -7.32 -11.09 -14.88
CA ARG A 235 -7.33 -9.92 -15.78
C ARG A 235 -6.17 -8.96 -15.52
N LEU A 236 -5.62 -8.95 -14.31
CA LEU A 236 -4.52 -8.09 -13.89
C LEU A 236 -3.16 -8.82 -13.90
N SER A 237 -3.16 -10.14 -14.06
CA SER A 237 -1.94 -10.94 -14.22
C SER A 237 -1.11 -10.47 -15.41
N GLY A 238 0.19 -10.28 -15.19
CA GLY A 238 1.16 -9.75 -16.15
C GLY A 238 1.03 -8.24 -16.42
N SER A 239 0.14 -7.52 -15.72
CA SER A 239 -0.01 -6.08 -15.88
C SER A 239 1.00 -5.29 -15.05
N ASP A 240 1.29 -4.06 -15.49
CA ASP A 240 2.09 -3.07 -14.75
C ASP A 240 1.28 -2.46 -13.58
N THR A 241 0.71 -3.29 -12.72
CA THR A 241 0.02 -2.87 -11.51
C THR A 241 1.04 -2.77 -10.36
N GLY A 242 1.16 -1.59 -9.74
CA GLY A 242 2.04 -1.38 -8.59
C GLY A 242 1.38 -1.80 -7.27
N VAL A 243 2.19 -2.05 -6.24
CA VAL A 243 1.77 -2.40 -4.88
C VAL A 243 2.56 -1.58 -3.87
N PHE A 244 1.89 -0.67 -3.16
CA PHE A 244 2.50 0.25 -2.20
C PHE A 244 1.83 0.09 -0.84
N ILE A 245 2.55 -0.44 0.15
CA ILE A 245 1.95 -0.81 1.44
C ILE A 245 2.71 -0.20 2.59
N GLY A 246 1.99 0.51 3.47
CA GLY A 246 2.46 0.86 4.80
C GLY A 246 2.59 -0.38 5.68
N ILE A 247 3.81 -0.82 5.99
CA ILE A 247 4.08 -2.04 6.75
C ILE A 247 5.44 -1.95 7.46
N ALA A 248 5.49 -2.47 8.69
CA ALA A 248 6.71 -2.62 9.48
C ALA A 248 6.81 -4.01 10.10
N ASP A 249 7.93 -4.27 10.78
CA ASP A 249 8.11 -5.46 11.60
C ASP A 249 7.11 -5.48 12.78
N THR A 250 6.44 -6.61 12.98
CA THR A 250 5.51 -6.82 14.10
C THR A 250 6.17 -7.41 15.33
N GLY A 251 7.39 -7.93 15.17
CA GLY A 251 8.05 -8.79 16.14
C GLY A 251 7.59 -10.25 16.09
N TYR A 252 6.83 -10.70 15.07
CA TYR A 252 6.39 -12.09 14.95
C TYR A 252 7.54 -13.11 15.01
N GLY A 253 8.72 -12.76 14.49
CA GLY A 253 9.92 -13.59 14.61
C GLY A 253 10.31 -13.90 16.07
N ARG A 254 10.04 -12.98 17.01
CA ARG A 254 10.25 -13.24 18.45
C ARG A 254 9.24 -14.24 18.99
N LEU A 255 7.99 -14.19 18.55
CA LEU A 255 6.97 -15.18 18.93
C LEU A 255 7.34 -16.57 18.42
N LEU A 256 7.81 -16.68 17.16
CA LEU A 256 8.30 -17.95 16.61
C LEU A 256 9.47 -18.51 17.42
N ALA A 257 10.43 -17.66 17.79
CA ALA A 257 11.57 -18.05 18.63
C ALA A 257 11.13 -18.49 20.04
N GLN A 258 10.17 -17.78 20.67
CA GLN A 258 9.60 -18.15 21.97
C GLN A 258 8.84 -19.48 21.93
N ALA A 259 8.17 -19.77 20.80
CA ALA A 259 7.49 -21.03 20.56
C ALA A 259 8.46 -22.20 20.28
N GLY A 260 9.78 -21.95 20.24
CA GLY A 260 10.77 -22.98 19.93
C GLY A 260 10.73 -23.44 18.47
N THR A 261 10.15 -22.64 17.57
CA THR A 261 10.15 -22.93 16.14
C THR A 261 11.58 -22.83 15.64
N GLY A 262 12.09 -23.90 15.03
CA GLY A 262 13.42 -23.89 14.41
C GLY A 262 13.51 -22.84 13.30
N ILE A 263 14.73 -22.49 12.89
CA ILE A 263 14.92 -21.64 11.71
C ILE A 263 14.47 -22.45 10.47
N GLU A 264 13.25 -22.18 10.01
CA GLU A 264 12.70 -22.77 8.79
C GLU A 264 13.20 -22.00 7.55
N GLY A 265 13.29 -22.68 6.40
CA GLY A 265 13.72 -22.06 5.14
C GLY A 265 12.84 -20.87 4.70
N TYR A 266 11.57 -20.89 5.10
CA TYR A 266 10.59 -19.83 4.83
C TYR A 266 10.68 -18.64 5.80
N ALA A 267 11.48 -18.70 6.87
CA ALA A 267 11.52 -17.64 7.87
C ALA A 267 11.93 -16.27 7.28
N MET A 268 12.85 -16.28 6.31
CA MET A 268 13.31 -15.05 5.65
C MET A 268 12.21 -14.40 4.80
N THR A 269 11.43 -15.20 4.07
CA THR A 269 10.34 -14.69 3.24
C THR A 269 9.09 -14.38 4.06
N GLY A 270 8.87 -15.10 5.16
CA GLY A 270 7.71 -14.94 6.03
C GLY A 270 7.77 -13.72 6.95
N LEU A 271 8.95 -13.21 7.29
CA LEU A 271 9.10 -12.15 8.32
C LEU A 271 9.50 -10.77 7.78
N ALA A 272 10.13 -10.70 6.61
CA ALA A 272 10.63 -9.42 6.10
C ALA A 272 9.46 -8.50 5.66
N PRO A 273 9.36 -7.24 6.12
CA PRO A 273 8.24 -6.35 5.76
C PRO A 273 8.10 -6.08 4.26
N SER A 274 9.22 -6.07 3.51
CA SER A 274 9.22 -5.95 2.05
C SER A 274 8.48 -7.08 1.35
N LEU A 275 8.30 -8.22 2.02
CA LEU A 275 7.62 -9.38 1.45
C LEU A 275 6.09 -9.21 1.50
N GLY A 276 5.52 -8.33 2.33
CA GLY A 276 4.09 -8.01 2.30
C GLY A 276 3.60 -7.60 0.89
N PRO A 277 4.08 -6.48 0.33
CA PRO A 277 3.74 -6.08 -1.04
C PRO A 277 4.27 -7.05 -2.09
N ASN A 278 5.48 -7.61 -1.93
CA ASN A 278 6.05 -8.53 -2.93
C ASN A 278 5.26 -9.83 -3.04
N ARG A 279 4.64 -10.30 -1.96
CA ARG A 279 3.83 -11.51 -1.96
C ARG A 279 2.51 -11.32 -2.69
N ILE A 280 1.92 -10.12 -2.59
CA ILE A 280 0.79 -9.72 -3.44
C ILE A 280 1.23 -9.71 -4.91
N SER A 281 2.32 -9.01 -5.22
CA SER A 281 2.83 -8.91 -6.60
C SER A 281 3.16 -10.28 -7.19
N TYR A 282 3.80 -11.16 -6.41
CA TYR A 282 4.12 -12.52 -6.81
C TYR A 282 2.86 -13.35 -7.07
N HIS A 283 1.94 -13.40 -6.09
CA HIS A 283 0.78 -14.27 -6.18
C HIS A 283 -0.17 -13.89 -7.32
N PHE A 284 -0.34 -12.59 -7.57
CA PHE A 284 -1.19 -12.08 -8.66
C PHE A 284 -0.43 -11.77 -9.95
N ASN A 285 0.86 -12.11 -10.02
CA ASN A 285 1.74 -11.87 -11.16
C ASN A 285 1.73 -10.40 -11.63
N LEU A 286 1.83 -9.45 -10.71
CA LEU A 286 1.83 -8.01 -10.99
C LEU A 286 3.26 -7.52 -11.22
N HIS A 287 3.50 -6.77 -12.30
CA HIS A 287 4.85 -6.40 -12.76
C HIS A 287 5.22 -4.94 -12.47
N GLY A 288 4.32 -4.18 -11.84
CA GLY A 288 4.58 -2.80 -11.42
C GLY A 288 5.47 -2.70 -10.17
N PRO A 289 5.77 -1.47 -9.71
CA PRO A 289 6.59 -1.26 -8.52
C PRO A 289 5.97 -1.88 -7.28
N SER A 290 6.74 -2.67 -6.53
CA SER A 290 6.30 -3.36 -5.30
C SER A 290 7.11 -2.87 -4.11
N VAL A 291 6.49 -2.07 -3.23
CA VAL A 291 7.19 -1.21 -2.27
C VAL A 291 6.55 -1.27 -0.88
N ALA A 292 7.37 -1.66 0.11
CA ALA A 292 7.05 -1.44 1.51
C ALA A 292 7.43 -0.01 1.91
N VAL A 293 6.54 0.64 2.63
CA VAL A 293 6.66 2.03 3.07
C VAL A 293 6.62 2.06 4.59
N GLU A 294 7.66 2.63 5.21
CA GLU A 294 7.70 2.83 6.65
C GLU A 294 8.00 4.28 7.00
N THR A 295 6.94 5.02 7.32
CA THR A 295 6.98 6.40 7.78
C THR A 295 6.22 6.60 9.10
N ALA A 296 6.15 5.56 9.94
CA ALA A 296 5.36 5.51 11.18
C ALA A 296 3.86 5.78 10.93
N CYS A 297 3.22 6.63 11.73
CA CYS A 297 1.77 6.86 11.67
C CYS A 297 1.24 7.38 10.31
N SER A 298 2.13 7.82 9.42
CA SER A 298 1.79 8.31 8.09
C SER A 298 1.97 7.26 6.98
N SER A 299 2.50 6.07 7.28
CA SER A 299 2.91 5.04 6.30
C SER A 299 1.86 4.78 5.21
N ALA A 300 0.60 4.54 5.59
CA ALA A 300 -0.48 4.30 4.63
C ALA A 300 -0.73 5.45 3.65
N LEU A 301 -0.69 6.72 4.09
CA LEU A 301 -0.89 7.83 3.15
C LEU A 301 0.36 8.11 2.31
N VAL A 302 1.58 7.78 2.78
CA VAL A 302 2.80 7.90 1.94
C VAL A 302 2.68 6.84 0.85
N ALA A 303 2.24 5.63 1.19
CA ALA A 303 2.00 4.58 0.23
C ALA A 303 0.98 5.01 -0.85
N VAL A 304 -0.15 5.61 -0.46
CA VAL A 304 -1.12 6.19 -1.42
C VAL A 304 -0.51 7.33 -2.24
N HIS A 305 0.23 8.26 -1.63
CA HIS A 305 0.89 9.34 -2.34
C HIS A 305 1.88 8.81 -3.40
N ARG A 306 2.73 7.86 -3.03
CA ARG A 306 3.71 7.26 -3.93
C ARG A 306 3.06 6.45 -5.06
N ALA A 307 1.96 5.76 -4.78
CA ALA A 307 1.16 5.10 -5.81
C ALA A 307 0.57 6.11 -6.81
N VAL A 308 0.02 7.23 -6.33
CA VAL A 308 -0.48 8.31 -7.19
C VAL A 308 0.63 8.89 -8.07
N GLU A 309 1.81 9.16 -7.49
CA GLU A 309 2.94 9.68 -8.25
C GLU A 309 3.51 8.66 -9.24
N ALA A 310 3.55 7.37 -8.90
CA ALA A 310 3.95 6.30 -9.82
C ALA A 310 3.00 6.18 -11.01
N ILE A 311 1.69 6.24 -10.77
CA ILE A 311 0.67 6.25 -11.83
C ILE A 311 0.84 7.47 -12.73
N ARG A 312 1.03 8.66 -12.15
CA ARG A 312 1.24 9.92 -12.90
C ARG A 312 2.52 9.89 -13.73
N ALA A 313 3.60 9.33 -13.17
CA ALA A 313 4.87 9.17 -13.87
C ALA A 313 4.82 8.08 -14.96
N GLY A 314 3.76 7.26 -15.01
CA GLY A 314 3.64 6.15 -15.95
C GLY A 314 4.51 4.95 -15.60
N ALA A 315 4.92 4.81 -14.33
CA ALA A 315 5.59 3.62 -13.83
C ALA A 315 4.63 2.45 -13.62
N CYS A 316 3.33 2.72 -13.52
CA CYS A 316 2.25 1.73 -13.49
C CYS A 316 0.94 2.33 -14.02
N GLU A 317 0.03 1.49 -14.51
CA GLU A 317 -1.30 1.93 -14.98
C GLU A 317 -2.35 1.92 -13.86
N ALA A 318 -2.19 0.97 -12.94
CA ALA A 318 -2.99 0.82 -11.73
C ALA A 318 -2.06 0.59 -10.52
N ALA A 319 -2.58 0.78 -9.31
CA ALA A 319 -1.83 0.48 -8.10
C ALA A 319 -2.72 0.10 -6.92
N ILE A 320 -2.33 -0.93 -6.19
CA ILE A 320 -2.82 -1.21 -4.84
C ILE A 320 -2.07 -0.29 -3.88
N ALA A 321 -2.79 0.44 -3.04
CA ALA A 321 -2.19 1.28 -2.02
C ALA A 321 -2.92 1.19 -0.69
N GLY A 322 -2.19 1.25 0.43
CA GLY A 322 -2.81 1.25 1.75
C GLY A 322 -1.81 0.98 2.86
N GLY A 323 -2.28 0.36 3.95
CA GLY A 323 -1.41 0.00 5.05
C GLY A 323 -2.07 -0.97 6.03
N ILE A 324 -1.22 -1.59 6.84
CA ILE A 324 -1.59 -2.58 7.83
C ILE A 324 -0.84 -2.35 9.13
N ASN A 325 -1.50 -2.59 10.26
CA ASN A 325 -0.90 -2.58 11.58
C ASN A 325 -1.48 -3.71 12.44
N THR A 326 -0.62 -4.46 13.12
CA THR A 326 -1.00 -5.53 14.05
C THR A 326 -0.22 -5.43 15.36
N LEU A 327 -0.83 -5.83 16.47
CA LEU A 327 -0.31 -5.67 17.82
C LEU A 327 -0.06 -7.05 18.44
N LEU A 328 1.15 -7.58 18.24
CA LEU A 328 1.47 -8.96 18.65
C LEU A 328 2.16 -9.08 20.00
N LEU A 329 2.86 -8.04 20.45
CA LEU A 329 3.74 -8.10 21.61
C LEU A 329 3.54 -6.91 22.57
N PRO A 330 3.70 -7.13 23.90
CA PRO A 330 3.51 -6.09 24.90
C PRO A 330 4.60 -5.01 24.87
N ASP A 331 5.80 -5.30 24.34
CA ASP A 331 6.96 -4.42 24.45
C ASP A 331 6.69 -3.01 23.90
N SER A 332 5.99 -2.91 22.77
CA SER A 332 5.65 -1.62 22.16
C SER A 332 4.61 -0.86 22.99
N PHE A 333 3.65 -1.55 23.63
CA PHE A 333 2.74 -0.92 24.59
C PHE A 333 3.49 -0.32 25.77
N ILE A 334 4.42 -1.09 26.36
CA ILE A 334 5.26 -0.63 27.46
C ILE A 334 6.10 0.58 27.03
N GLY A 335 6.71 0.51 25.85
CA GLY A 335 7.53 1.58 25.30
C GLY A 335 6.76 2.90 25.13
N PHE A 336 5.59 2.85 24.49
CA PHE A 336 4.76 4.05 24.28
C PHE A 336 4.14 4.59 25.56
N ALA A 337 3.75 3.72 26.51
CA ALA A 337 3.29 4.15 27.83
C ALA A 337 4.40 4.90 28.59
N LYS A 338 5.62 4.35 28.62
CA LYS A 338 6.79 5.00 29.24
C LYS A 338 7.18 6.31 28.55
N ALA A 339 6.89 6.44 27.26
CA ALA A 339 7.08 7.68 26.52
C ALA A 339 5.96 8.72 26.76
N GLY A 340 4.94 8.40 27.57
CA GLY A 340 3.83 9.30 27.87
C GLY A 340 2.89 9.54 26.69
N MET A 341 2.83 8.61 25.72
CA MET A 341 2.04 8.77 24.50
C MET A 341 0.62 8.19 24.60
N LEU A 342 0.39 7.29 25.55
CA LEU A 342 -0.86 6.53 25.65
C LEU A 342 -1.84 7.15 26.65
N ALA A 343 -3.12 7.15 26.29
CA ALA A 343 -4.21 7.53 27.19
C ALA A 343 -4.46 6.43 28.23
N GLU A 344 -4.46 6.77 29.52
CA GLU A 344 -4.59 5.78 30.61
C GLU A 344 -5.99 5.16 30.68
N ASP A 345 -7.03 5.92 30.33
CA ASP A 345 -8.42 5.43 30.30
C ASP A 345 -8.75 4.59 29.05
N GLY A 346 -7.82 4.53 28.09
CA GLY A 346 -7.98 3.79 26.87
C GLY A 346 -8.93 4.46 25.87
N HIS A 347 -9.00 5.80 25.80
CA HIS A 347 -9.76 6.50 24.76
C HIS A 347 -8.99 7.61 24.03
N CYS A 348 -9.06 7.64 22.70
CA CYS A 348 -8.58 8.77 21.90
C CYS A 348 -9.60 9.92 22.00
N LYS A 349 -9.33 10.89 22.87
CA LYS A 349 -10.22 12.04 23.14
C LYS A 349 -9.90 13.23 22.25
N THR A 350 -9.87 12.99 20.93
CA THR A 350 -9.47 13.99 19.93
C THR A 350 -10.29 15.28 20.06
N PHE A 351 -9.61 16.42 20.08
CA PHE A 351 -10.15 17.77 20.26
C PHE A 351 -10.76 18.08 21.65
N SER A 352 -10.79 17.11 22.55
CA SER A 352 -11.35 17.27 23.89
C SER A 352 -10.41 18.05 24.81
N ALA A 353 -10.96 18.80 25.76
CA ALA A 353 -10.19 19.37 26.87
C ALA A 353 -9.55 18.27 27.76
N ALA A 354 -10.13 17.06 27.74
CA ALA A 354 -9.64 15.88 28.46
C ALA A 354 -8.62 15.04 27.68
N ALA A 355 -8.16 15.50 26.51
CA ALA A 355 -7.10 14.87 25.73
C ALA A 355 -5.83 14.62 26.57
N ASP A 356 -5.30 13.41 26.55
CA ASP A 356 -4.14 12.99 27.35
C ASP A 356 -3.22 11.98 26.64
N GLY A 357 -3.53 11.59 25.40
CA GLY A 357 -2.80 10.57 24.65
C GLY A 357 -3.69 9.85 23.66
N TYR A 358 -3.12 8.86 22.98
CA TYR A 358 -3.85 7.98 22.06
C TYR A 358 -3.95 6.55 22.59
N VAL A 359 -4.80 5.76 21.95
CA VAL A 359 -4.97 4.33 22.21
C VAL A 359 -4.47 3.58 20.99
N ARG A 360 -3.71 2.49 21.18
CA ARG A 360 -3.20 1.72 20.03
C ARG A 360 -4.33 0.93 19.37
N GLY A 361 -4.23 0.73 18.06
CA GLY A 361 -5.20 -0.04 17.28
C GLY A 361 -4.55 -0.92 16.21
N GLU A 362 -5.24 -2.01 15.86
CA GLU A 362 -4.97 -2.89 14.74
C GLU A 362 -5.89 -2.57 13.57
N GLY A 363 -5.43 -2.88 12.36
CA GLY A 363 -6.30 -2.85 11.19
C GLY A 363 -5.53 -2.89 9.89
N VAL A 364 -6.26 -3.17 8.82
CA VAL A 364 -5.76 -3.17 7.45
C VAL A 364 -6.76 -2.43 6.57
N GLY A 365 -6.25 -1.64 5.64
CA GLY A 365 -7.06 -1.06 4.58
C GLY A 365 -6.25 -0.97 3.30
N LEU A 366 -6.92 -1.19 2.16
CA LEU A 366 -6.35 -1.06 0.83
C LEU A 366 -7.33 -0.35 -0.10
N VAL A 367 -6.80 0.38 -1.08
CA VAL A 367 -7.54 0.96 -2.20
C VAL A 367 -6.88 0.57 -3.51
N LEU A 368 -7.69 0.40 -4.56
CA LEU A 368 -7.21 0.20 -5.92
C LEU A 368 -7.31 1.52 -6.66
N LEU A 369 -6.17 1.97 -7.18
CA LEU A 369 -5.98 3.24 -7.84
C LEU A 369 -5.75 3.05 -9.32
N LYS A 370 -6.25 3.97 -10.13
CA LYS A 370 -6.07 3.96 -11.58
C LYS A 370 -6.16 5.38 -12.13
N ARG A 371 -5.56 5.66 -13.29
CA ARG A 371 -5.84 6.93 -13.99
C ARG A 371 -7.33 7.02 -14.31
N LEU A 372 -7.93 8.20 -14.14
CA LEU A 372 -9.35 8.39 -14.42
C LEU A 372 -9.71 8.04 -15.86
N SER A 373 -8.91 8.48 -16.84
CA SER A 373 -9.12 8.12 -18.25
C SER A 373 -9.13 6.60 -18.49
N ALA A 374 -8.23 5.87 -17.85
CA ALA A 374 -8.16 4.41 -17.94
C ALA A 374 -9.32 3.74 -17.19
N ALA A 375 -9.74 4.28 -16.05
CA ALA A 375 -10.90 3.81 -15.31
C ALA A 375 -12.19 3.94 -16.12
N GLN A 376 -12.37 5.08 -16.80
CA GLN A 376 -13.51 5.31 -17.70
C GLN A 376 -13.49 4.39 -18.91
N ARG A 377 -12.31 4.19 -19.54
CA ARG A 377 -12.12 3.29 -20.68
C ARG A 377 -12.52 1.86 -20.32
N ASP A 378 -12.14 1.41 -19.13
CA ASP A 378 -12.31 0.02 -18.71
C ASP A 378 -13.66 -0.22 -18.02
N GLY A 379 -14.48 0.82 -17.85
CA GLY A 379 -15.82 0.74 -17.28
C GLY A 379 -15.83 0.54 -15.76
N ASP A 380 -14.78 1.00 -15.08
CA ASP A 380 -14.60 0.80 -13.65
C ASP A 380 -15.61 1.61 -12.82
N ASN A 381 -15.95 1.08 -11.64
CA ASN A 381 -16.73 1.81 -10.65
C ASN A 381 -15.85 2.88 -9.97
N ILE A 382 -15.99 4.14 -10.36
CA ILE A 382 -15.21 5.24 -9.79
C ILE A 382 -15.85 5.70 -8.47
N ILE A 383 -15.19 5.41 -7.35
CA ILE A 383 -15.66 5.77 -6.00
C ILE A 383 -15.39 7.25 -5.70
N ALA A 384 -14.18 7.72 -5.98
CA ALA A 384 -13.73 9.10 -5.78
C ALA A 384 -12.47 9.39 -6.60
N LEU A 385 -12.10 10.67 -6.69
CA LEU A 385 -10.89 11.14 -7.35
C LEU A 385 -9.91 11.72 -6.32
N ILE A 386 -8.64 11.33 -6.43
CA ILE A 386 -7.52 12.00 -5.76
C ILE A 386 -7.05 13.16 -6.66
N ARG A 387 -7.33 14.39 -6.25
CA ARG A 387 -6.95 15.61 -6.98
C ARG A 387 -5.49 15.98 -6.72
N ALA A 388 -5.08 15.92 -5.46
CA ALA A 388 -3.72 16.21 -5.07
C ALA A 388 -3.35 15.46 -3.78
N SER A 389 -2.07 15.16 -3.63
CA SER A 389 -1.46 14.60 -2.42
C SER A 389 -0.04 15.17 -2.28
N GLY A 390 0.54 15.08 -1.08
CA GLY A 390 1.93 15.51 -0.90
C GLY A 390 2.51 15.16 0.46
N GLU A 391 3.83 15.07 0.50
CA GLU A 391 4.64 14.83 1.70
C GLU A 391 5.72 15.92 1.88
N ASN A 392 6.12 16.21 3.12
CA ASN A 392 7.27 17.05 3.47
C ASN A 392 7.96 16.52 4.75
N HIS A 393 8.69 17.35 5.50
CA HIS A 393 9.20 16.99 6.83
C HIS A 393 9.20 18.25 7.71
N GLY A 394 8.96 18.11 9.01
CA GLY A 394 8.86 19.21 9.96
C GLY A 394 10.18 19.94 10.24
N GLY A 395 11.29 19.36 9.77
CA GLY A 395 12.63 19.89 9.95
C GLY A 395 13.02 19.89 11.43
N ARG A 396 13.66 20.98 11.89
CA ARG A 396 14.07 21.13 13.29
C ARG A 396 12.93 21.74 14.12
N ALA A 397 12.44 21.00 15.10
CA ALA A 397 11.42 21.42 16.06
C ALA A 397 11.96 21.34 17.51
N GLY A 398 11.09 21.56 18.51
CA GLY A 398 11.46 21.53 19.94
C GLY A 398 11.96 20.17 20.45
N SER A 399 11.59 19.09 19.77
CA SER A 399 12.16 17.75 19.91
C SER A 399 12.00 17.00 18.59
N LEU A 400 12.61 15.81 18.46
CA LEU A 400 12.44 14.92 17.31
C LEU A 400 10.98 14.48 17.08
N THR A 401 10.16 14.58 18.12
CA THR A 401 8.80 14.07 18.17
C THR A 401 7.76 15.19 18.22
N ALA A 402 8.21 16.44 18.32
CA ALA A 402 7.34 17.60 18.40
C ALA A 402 6.83 17.97 17.00
N PRO A 403 5.52 18.18 16.83
CA PRO A 403 4.96 18.61 15.55
C PRO A 403 5.39 20.05 15.22
N ASN A 404 5.45 20.38 13.92
CA ASN A 404 5.77 21.72 13.44
C ASN A 404 4.55 22.35 12.70
N PRO A 405 3.81 23.29 13.33
CA PRO A 405 2.62 23.88 12.72
C PRO A 405 2.91 24.59 11.39
N LYS A 406 4.08 25.19 11.23
CA LYS A 406 4.46 25.87 9.98
C LYS A 406 4.66 24.87 8.85
N ALA A 407 5.34 23.76 9.11
CA ALA A 407 5.54 22.72 8.10
C ALA A 407 4.22 22.06 7.69
N GLN A 408 3.30 21.86 8.63
CA GLN A 408 1.94 21.37 8.35
C GLN A 408 1.17 22.38 7.48
N ALA A 409 1.20 23.67 7.82
CA ALA A 409 0.54 24.72 7.04
C ALA A 409 1.12 24.86 5.62
N ASP A 410 2.45 24.84 5.48
CA ASP A 410 3.14 24.90 4.19
C ASP A 410 2.75 23.73 3.29
N LEU A 411 2.55 22.55 3.87
CA LEU A 411 2.14 21.36 3.14
C LEU A 411 0.69 21.44 2.66
N LEU A 412 -0.22 21.86 3.56
CA LEU A 412 -1.62 22.10 3.23
C LEU A 412 -1.72 23.07 2.04
N ARG A 413 -1.01 24.21 2.10
CA ARG A 413 -0.96 25.19 1.01
C ARG A 413 -0.45 24.58 -0.30
N LYS A 414 0.69 23.88 -0.25
CA LYS A 414 1.32 23.24 -1.42
C LYS A 414 0.41 22.24 -2.11
N VAL A 415 -0.37 21.46 -1.35
CA VAL A 415 -1.28 20.47 -1.93
C VAL A 415 -2.52 21.15 -2.48
N TYR A 416 -3.20 21.99 -1.69
CA TYR A 416 -4.47 22.58 -2.12
C TYR A 416 -4.31 23.54 -3.30
N ALA A 417 -3.17 24.22 -3.43
CA ALA A 417 -2.87 25.05 -4.61
C ALA A 417 -2.89 24.25 -5.94
N ARG A 418 -2.62 22.93 -5.89
CA ARG A 418 -2.58 22.03 -7.05
C ARG A 418 -3.90 21.34 -7.35
N THR A 419 -4.93 21.53 -6.53
CA THR A 419 -6.19 20.79 -6.68
C THR A 419 -7.05 21.26 -7.85
N GLY A 420 -6.84 22.48 -8.34
CA GLY A 420 -7.65 23.08 -9.42
C GLY A 420 -9.08 23.46 -9.02
N PHE A 421 -9.50 23.26 -7.76
CA PHE A 421 -10.77 23.73 -7.23
C PHE A 421 -10.58 24.84 -6.19
N ASP A 422 -11.65 25.58 -5.88
CA ASP A 422 -11.65 26.59 -4.81
C ASP A 422 -11.52 25.91 -3.43
N PRO A 423 -10.41 26.08 -2.68
CA PRO A 423 -10.21 25.42 -1.39
C PRO A 423 -11.29 25.76 -0.36
N ARG A 424 -11.99 26.89 -0.51
CA ARG A 424 -13.12 27.29 0.36
C ARG A 424 -14.35 26.38 0.20
N SER A 425 -14.38 25.54 -0.84
CA SER A 425 -15.43 24.55 -1.08
C SER A 425 -15.24 23.21 -0.37
N LEU A 426 -14.16 23.02 0.41
CA LEU A 426 -13.97 21.82 1.21
C LEU A 426 -15.04 21.69 2.28
N GLY A 427 -15.69 20.52 2.31
CA GLY A 427 -16.78 20.23 3.26
C GLY A 427 -16.33 19.45 4.49
N TYR A 428 -15.20 18.73 4.42
CA TYR A 428 -14.73 17.89 5.51
C TYR A 428 -13.20 17.74 5.54
N ILE A 429 -12.64 17.65 6.74
CA ILE A 429 -11.25 17.26 6.97
C ILE A 429 -11.23 16.13 7.99
N GLU A 430 -10.64 15.01 7.57
CA GLU A 430 -10.23 13.94 8.45
C GLU A 430 -8.84 14.28 8.99
N ALA A 431 -8.78 14.65 10.26
CA ALA A 431 -7.56 15.04 10.95
C ALA A 431 -6.71 13.83 11.31
N HIS A 432 -5.42 14.07 11.56
CA HIS A 432 -4.58 13.13 12.27
C HIS A 432 -5.08 12.96 13.70
N GLY A 433 -5.33 14.04 14.45
CA GLY A 433 -6.17 14.05 15.65
C GLY A 433 -5.88 12.95 16.66
N THR A 434 -4.69 12.96 17.25
CA THR A 434 -4.23 11.94 18.21
C THR A 434 -4.84 12.05 19.60
N GLY A 435 -5.58 13.12 19.94
CA GLY A 435 -6.11 13.27 21.29
C GLY A 435 -5.04 13.71 22.28
N THR A 436 -4.09 14.55 21.84
CA THR A 436 -3.05 15.11 22.71
C THR A 436 -3.33 16.57 23.04
N LYS A 437 -2.97 17.01 24.25
CA LYS A 437 -3.23 18.37 24.75
C LYS A 437 -2.72 19.48 23.84
N LEU A 438 -1.56 19.26 23.20
CA LEU A 438 -0.88 20.23 22.35
C LEU A 438 -0.90 19.86 20.87
N GLY A 439 -0.89 18.58 20.51
CA GLY A 439 -0.89 18.16 19.11
C GLY A 439 -2.18 18.57 18.38
N ASP A 440 -3.33 18.39 19.02
CA ASP A 440 -4.62 18.73 18.42
C ASP A 440 -4.74 20.26 18.17
N PRO A 441 -4.39 21.16 19.13
CA PRO A 441 -4.29 22.59 18.83
C PRO A 441 -3.28 22.98 17.75
N ILE A 442 -2.13 22.30 17.68
CA ILE A 442 -1.10 22.57 16.65
C ILE A 442 -1.64 22.26 15.25
N GLU A 443 -2.34 21.13 15.10
CA GLU A 443 -2.97 20.73 13.85
C GLU A 443 -4.08 21.71 13.42
N VAL A 444 -4.95 22.11 14.36
CA VAL A 444 -6.01 23.08 14.08
C VAL A 444 -5.45 24.47 13.74
N GLU A 445 -4.38 24.90 14.39
CA GLU A 445 -3.72 26.17 14.07
C GLU A 445 -3.07 26.13 12.67
N ALA A 446 -2.43 25.01 12.30
CA ALA A 446 -1.87 24.82 10.96
C ALA A 446 -2.95 24.85 9.87
N LEU A 447 -4.10 24.21 10.13
CA LEU A 447 -5.30 24.28 9.31
C LEU A 447 -5.78 25.72 9.13
N ARG A 448 -5.96 26.44 10.24
CA ARG A 448 -6.45 27.82 10.24
C ARG A 448 -5.51 28.74 9.45
N ALA A 449 -4.21 28.63 9.68
CA ALA A 449 -3.20 29.41 8.97
C ALA A 449 -3.20 29.13 7.47
N ALA A 450 -3.16 27.85 7.07
CA ALA A 450 -3.16 27.48 5.67
C ALA A 450 -4.43 27.93 4.93
N PHE A 451 -5.60 27.76 5.55
CA PHE A 451 -6.87 28.16 4.92
C PHE A 451 -7.10 29.66 4.89
N ALA A 452 -6.54 30.43 5.82
CA ALA A 452 -6.55 31.89 5.72
C ALA A 452 -5.79 32.35 4.47
N ASP A 453 -4.57 31.84 4.26
CA ASP A 453 -3.76 32.16 3.08
C ASP A 453 -4.44 31.69 1.79
N LEU A 454 -4.92 30.44 1.76
CA LEU A 454 -5.61 29.86 0.60
C LEU A 454 -6.90 30.61 0.26
N ALA A 455 -7.66 31.09 1.24
CA ALA A 455 -8.87 31.85 1.00
C ALA A 455 -8.57 33.22 0.38
N GLN A 456 -7.50 33.89 0.82
CA GLN A 456 -7.04 35.15 0.23
C GLN A 456 -6.58 34.96 -1.22
N GLU A 457 -5.80 33.91 -1.49
CA GLU A 457 -5.36 33.55 -2.85
C GLU A 457 -6.56 33.15 -3.74
N ALA A 458 -7.52 32.42 -3.19
CA ALA A 458 -8.72 31.98 -3.89
C ALA A 458 -9.64 33.13 -4.30
N GLU A 459 -9.71 34.22 -3.53
CA GLU A 459 -10.50 35.41 -3.88
C GLU A 459 -10.10 35.98 -5.24
N GLY A 460 -8.80 36.10 -5.51
CA GLY A 460 -8.29 36.59 -6.79
C GLY A 460 -8.52 35.62 -7.96
N ARG A 461 -8.59 34.31 -7.69
CA ARG A 461 -8.70 33.26 -8.72
C ARG A 461 -10.13 32.83 -9.03
N PHE A 462 -10.99 32.79 -8.01
CA PHE A 462 -12.35 32.25 -8.07
C PHE A 462 -13.43 33.29 -7.72
N GLY A 463 -13.04 34.50 -7.31
CA GLY A 463 -13.94 35.57 -6.91
C GLY A 463 -14.46 35.44 -5.48
N PRO A 464 -15.42 36.30 -5.07
CA PRO A 464 -16.00 36.28 -3.74
C PRO A 464 -16.77 35.00 -3.45
N ALA A 465 -16.53 34.43 -2.27
CA ALA A 465 -17.21 33.24 -1.77
C ALA A 465 -17.61 33.41 -0.30
N PRO A 466 -18.65 32.69 0.18
CA PRO A 466 -18.98 32.67 1.61
C PRO A 466 -17.82 32.10 2.43
N VAL A 467 -17.80 32.43 3.72
CA VAL A 467 -16.86 31.86 4.68
C VAL A 467 -16.93 30.33 4.64
N MET A 468 -15.76 29.69 4.51
CA MET A 468 -15.62 28.25 4.53
C MET A 468 -16.26 27.65 5.78
N LYS A 469 -17.09 26.62 5.60
CA LYS A 469 -17.71 25.86 6.69
C LYS A 469 -17.33 24.39 6.53
N CYS A 470 -16.17 24.02 7.04
CA CYS A 470 -15.63 22.67 6.90
C CYS A 470 -15.81 21.86 8.19
N GLY A 471 -16.38 20.65 8.08
CA GLY A 471 -16.37 19.71 9.19
C GLY A 471 -14.95 19.22 9.50
N LEU A 472 -14.67 18.95 10.77
CA LEU A 472 -13.43 18.38 11.26
C LEU A 472 -13.75 17.16 12.14
N GLY A 473 -13.05 16.05 11.91
CA GLY A 473 -13.19 14.86 12.74
C GLY A 473 -11.97 13.94 12.70
N SER A 474 -12.00 12.89 13.51
CA SER A 474 -10.97 11.85 13.54
C SER A 474 -11.61 10.49 13.80
N VAL A 475 -11.26 9.49 12.99
CA VAL A 475 -11.66 8.09 13.13
C VAL A 475 -11.05 7.45 14.38
N LYS A 476 -9.97 8.02 14.91
CA LYS A 476 -9.23 7.45 16.05
C LYS A 476 -10.07 7.39 17.32
N SER A 477 -11.07 8.26 17.44
CA SER A 477 -12.02 8.21 18.56
C SER A 477 -12.89 6.95 18.55
N ASN A 478 -13.06 6.29 17.41
CA ASN A 478 -13.85 5.06 17.29
C ASN A 478 -13.00 3.80 17.40
N ILE A 479 -11.84 3.76 16.74
CA ILE A 479 -11.07 2.52 16.56
C ILE A 479 -9.64 2.58 17.12
N GLY A 480 -9.29 3.68 17.79
CA GLY A 480 -7.93 3.94 18.24
C GLY A 480 -7.02 4.40 17.11
N HIS A 481 -5.74 4.55 17.42
CA HIS A 481 -4.70 4.89 16.48
C HIS A 481 -4.10 3.63 15.86
N LEU A 482 -4.46 3.35 14.61
CA LEU A 482 -4.00 2.19 13.85
C LEU A 482 -2.56 2.34 13.32
N GLU A 483 -1.77 3.22 13.91
CA GLU A 483 -0.36 3.49 13.56
C GLU A 483 -0.14 3.54 12.04
N LEU A 484 0.49 2.52 11.46
CA LEU A 484 0.82 2.38 10.05
C LEU A 484 -0.41 2.44 9.13
N ALA A 485 -1.56 1.93 9.59
CA ALA A 485 -2.84 1.87 8.88
C ALA A 485 -3.79 3.04 9.22
N ALA A 486 -3.39 3.97 10.10
CA ALA A 486 -4.27 5.06 10.54
C ALA A 486 -4.75 5.95 9.39
N GLY A 487 -3.85 6.19 8.43
CA GLY A 487 -4.15 6.98 7.24
C GLY A 487 -5.23 6.38 6.35
N ILE A 488 -5.14 5.07 6.07
CA ILE A 488 -6.07 4.39 5.17
C ILE A 488 -7.45 4.21 5.82
N ALA A 489 -7.51 4.02 7.15
CA ALA A 489 -8.78 4.03 7.88
C ALA A 489 -9.51 5.37 7.76
N GLY A 490 -8.77 6.48 7.88
CA GLY A 490 -9.30 7.84 7.65
C GLY A 490 -9.78 8.06 6.22
N LEU A 491 -9.02 7.60 5.22
CA LEU A 491 -9.41 7.65 3.81
C LEU A 491 -10.71 6.87 3.56
N ILE A 492 -10.79 5.61 4.02
CA ILE A 492 -12.00 4.77 3.85
C ILE A 492 -13.21 5.39 4.53
N LYS A 493 -13.07 5.92 5.76
CA LYS A 493 -14.14 6.68 6.42
C LYS A 493 -14.63 7.84 5.55
N VAL A 494 -13.73 8.62 4.96
CA VAL A 494 -14.11 9.73 4.08
C VAL A 494 -14.85 9.24 2.83
N LEU A 495 -14.38 8.17 2.19
CA LEU A 495 -15.05 7.57 1.03
C LEU A 495 -16.47 7.10 1.37
N LEU A 496 -16.65 6.46 2.53
CA LEU A 496 -17.96 6.03 3.03
C LEU A 496 -18.88 7.22 3.34
N GLN A 497 -18.37 8.25 4.02
CA GLN A 497 -19.12 9.50 4.26
C GLN A 497 -19.53 10.17 2.94
N MET A 498 -18.66 10.16 1.93
CA MET A 498 -18.99 10.66 0.58
C MET A 498 -20.08 9.81 -0.07
N ARG A 499 -19.95 8.48 -0.06
CA ARG A 499 -20.91 7.51 -0.62
C ARG A 499 -22.30 7.74 -0.02
N HIS A 500 -22.40 7.77 1.30
CA HIS A 500 -23.66 7.92 2.04
C HIS A 500 -24.12 9.38 2.24
N ARG A 501 -23.29 10.36 1.88
CA ARG A 501 -23.55 11.80 2.07
C ARG A 501 -23.85 12.17 3.53
N THR A 502 -23.18 11.52 4.47
CA THR A 502 -23.40 11.66 5.91
C THR A 502 -22.06 11.87 6.59
N LEU A 503 -21.96 12.90 7.44
CA LEU A 503 -20.82 13.08 8.32
C LEU A 503 -21.09 12.35 9.64
N VAL A 504 -20.13 11.55 10.09
CA VAL A 504 -20.20 10.80 11.35
C VAL A 504 -19.50 11.58 12.47
N PRO A 505 -19.93 11.43 13.74
CA PRO A 505 -19.36 12.21 14.83
C PRO A 505 -17.95 11.76 15.22
N SER A 506 -17.20 12.69 15.83
CA SER A 506 -16.02 12.34 16.64
C SER A 506 -16.46 12.09 18.07
N LEU A 507 -15.96 11.03 18.69
CA LEU A 507 -16.36 10.64 20.04
C LEU A 507 -15.52 11.38 21.10
N HIS A 508 -16.02 11.37 22.35
CA HIS A 508 -15.33 11.87 23.55
C HIS A 508 -14.91 13.36 23.53
N CYS A 509 -15.56 14.19 22.71
CA CYS A 509 -15.21 15.61 22.53
C CYS A 509 -16.36 16.57 22.91
N GLN A 510 -17.19 16.23 23.91
CA GLN A 510 -18.31 17.08 24.35
C GLN A 510 -17.85 18.44 24.88
N HIS A 511 -16.69 18.48 25.54
CA HIS A 511 -16.02 19.69 25.97
C HIS A 511 -14.75 19.89 25.16
N LEU A 512 -14.78 20.83 24.22
CA LEU A 512 -13.66 21.10 23.33
C LEU A 512 -12.50 21.75 24.07
N ASN A 513 -11.28 21.46 23.62
CA ASN A 513 -10.08 22.08 24.15
C ASN A 513 -10.11 23.60 23.85
N PRO A 514 -9.97 24.47 24.87
CA PRO A 514 -10.08 25.92 24.69
C PRO A 514 -8.97 26.50 23.79
N TYR A 515 -7.86 25.78 23.61
CA TYR A 515 -6.77 26.22 22.73
C TYR A 515 -7.08 26.08 21.23
N LEU A 516 -8.14 25.36 20.84
CA LEU A 516 -8.49 25.15 19.42
C LEU A 516 -9.02 26.42 18.74
N LYS A 517 -9.58 27.38 19.50
CA LYS A 517 -10.09 28.66 18.99
C LYS A 517 -10.97 28.52 17.74
N LEU A 518 -11.96 27.61 17.80
CA LEU A 518 -12.82 27.25 16.67
C LEU A 518 -13.97 28.25 16.42
N GLU A 519 -14.19 29.18 17.35
CA GLU A 519 -15.18 30.25 17.18
C GLU A 519 -14.81 31.10 15.96
N ASP A 520 -15.76 31.28 15.03
CA ASP A 520 -15.62 31.99 13.76
C ASP A 520 -14.53 31.48 12.79
N GLY A 521 -13.94 30.31 13.06
CA GLY A 521 -12.93 29.67 12.21
C GLY A 521 -13.51 28.94 10.98
N PRO A 522 -12.64 28.59 9.99
CA PRO A 522 -13.06 27.89 8.76
C PRO A 522 -13.45 26.42 9.00
N VAL A 523 -13.13 25.87 10.17
CA VAL A 523 -13.35 24.47 10.55
C VAL A 523 -14.24 24.37 11.79
N ARG A 524 -15.06 23.33 11.86
CA ARG A 524 -15.93 23.01 13.00
C ARG A 524 -15.84 21.53 13.34
N VAL A 525 -15.63 21.22 14.62
CA VAL A 525 -15.64 19.84 15.10
C VAL A 525 -17.08 19.32 15.12
N GLY A 526 -17.32 18.20 14.45
CA GLY A 526 -18.61 17.52 14.47
C GLY A 526 -18.78 16.72 15.77
N ALA A 527 -19.38 17.34 16.79
CA ALA A 527 -19.86 16.63 17.98
C ALA A 527 -21.37 16.35 17.83
N GLY A 528 -21.82 15.12 18.13
CA GLY A 528 -23.27 14.81 18.19
C GLY A 528 -23.72 13.66 17.29
N THR A 529 -24.92 13.76 16.72
CA THR A 529 -25.53 12.73 15.85
C THR A 529 -25.04 12.83 14.40
N PRO A 530 -25.02 11.72 13.64
CA PRO A 530 -24.72 11.77 12.21
C PRO A 530 -25.62 12.77 11.49
N GLY A 531 -25.01 13.62 10.67
CA GLY A 531 -25.71 14.69 9.95
C GLY A 531 -25.48 14.58 8.45
N ARG A 532 -26.49 14.97 7.65
CA ARG A 532 -26.33 15.07 6.20
C ARG A 532 -25.15 16.01 5.90
N ALA A 533 -24.18 15.54 5.12
CA ALA A 533 -23.08 16.38 4.66
C ALA A 533 -23.70 17.52 3.83
N PRO A 534 -23.63 18.79 4.27
CA PRO A 534 -24.10 19.90 3.45
C PRO A 534 -23.21 19.92 2.21
N GLY A 535 -23.79 19.58 1.05
CA GLY A 535 -23.06 19.74 -0.21
C GLY A 535 -22.71 21.22 -0.37
N PRO A 536 -21.45 21.57 -0.65
CA PRO A 536 -21.09 22.95 -0.88
C PRO A 536 -21.98 23.49 -2.02
N LEU A 537 -22.50 24.71 -1.87
CA LEU A 537 -23.27 25.38 -2.91
C LEU A 537 -22.39 26.48 -3.49
N THR A 538 -22.50 26.74 -4.79
CA THR A 538 -21.95 27.97 -5.36
C THR A 538 -22.68 29.19 -4.78
N GLY A 539 -22.12 30.41 -4.97
CA GLY A 539 -22.82 31.66 -4.64
C GLY A 539 -24.18 31.84 -5.35
N LYS A 540 -24.49 31.00 -6.35
CA LYS A 540 -25.78 30.96 -7.06
C LYS A 540 -26.68 29.79 -6.62
N GLY A 541 -26.31 29.05 -5.57
CA GLY A 541 -27.10 27.93 -5.05
C GLY A 541 -26.99 26.61 -5.83
N THR A 542 -26.02 26.47 -6.75
CA THR A 542 -25.81 25.18 -7.45
C THR A 542 -24.97 24.22 -6.62
N PRO A 543 -25.30 22.91 -6.56
CA PRO A 543 -24.49 21.92 -5.85
C PRO A 543 -23.09 21.78 -6.43
N LEU A 544 -22.08 21.81 -5.57
CA LEU A 544 -20.70 21.46 -5.86
C LEU A 544 -20.42 20.00 -5.47
N PRO A 545 -19.41 19.36 -6.10
CA PRO A 545 -18.92 18.05 -5.68
C PRO A 545 -18.57 18.01 -4.19
N LEU A 546 -18.77 16.85 -3.56
CA LEU A 546 -18.32 16.65 -2.18
C LEU A 546 -16.79 16.56 -2.16
N ARG A 547 -16.16 17.41 -1.35
CA ARG A 547 -14.71 17.51 -1.26
C ARG A 547 -14.25 17.35 0.18
N ALA A 548 -13.16 16.60 0.34
CA ALA A 548 -12.57 16.38 1.65
C ALA A 548 -11.03 16.35 1.60
N GLY A 549 -10.42 16.69 2.73
CA GLY A 549 -8.99 16.50 2.99
C GLY A 549 -8.75 15.40 4.02
N ILE A 550 -7.66 14.66 3.90
CA ILE A 550 -7.25 13.64 4.89
C ILE A 550 -5.81 13.87 5.31
N GLN A 551 -5.53 13.92 6.62
CA GLN A 551 -4.22 14.25 7.18
C GLN A 551 -3.66 13.08 8.02
N SER A 552 -2.34 12.88 7.96
CA SER A 552 -1.64 12.03 8.92
C SER A 552 -0.23 12.56 9.21
N PHE A 553 0.05 12.84 10.47
CA PHE A 553 1.34 13.33 10.95
C PHE A 553 2.08 12.25 11.75
N ARG A 554 3.39 12.45 11.95
CA ARG A 554 4.22 11.54 12.72
C ARG A 554 4.37 12.05 14.17
N VAL A 555 4.43 11.12 15.12
CA VAL A 555 5.19 11.28 16.37
C VAL A 555 6.34 10.27 16.33
N SER A 556 7.59 10.70 16.23
CA SER A 556 8.74 9.77 16.18
C SER A 556 8.91 9.11 17.55
N ALA A 557 8.96 7.78 17.67
CA ALA A 557 9.44 7.16 18.90
C ALA A 557 10.95 7.40 19.05
N ALA A 558 11.41 7.71 20.25
CA ALA A 558 12.84 7.68 20.56
C ALA A 558 13.34 6.23 20.50
N PRO A 559 14.57 5.95 20.03
CA PRO A 559 15.16 4.63 20.18
C PRO A 559 15.26 4.30 21.68
N THR A 560 14.68 3.18 22.09
CA THR A 560 14.87 2.59 23.41
C THR A 560 16.35 2.25 23.57
N PRO A 561 17.08 2.80 24.55
CA PRO A 561 18.40 2.28 24.88
C PRO A 561 18.19 0.89 25.49
N ILE A 562 18.71 -0.15 24.84
CA ILE A 562 18.88 -1.46 25.48
C ILE A 562 19.83 -1.23 26.66
N GLY A 563 19.27 -1.28 27.88
CA GLY A 563 19.96 -0.91 29.10
C GLY A 563 21.12 -1.85 29.44
N GLY A 564 22.28 -1.27 29.76
CA GLY A 564 23.25 -1.87 30.67
C GLY A 564 22.79 -1.62 32.10
N ALA A 565 22.58 -2.68 32.86
CA ALA A 565 22.06 -2.62 34.22
C ALA A 565 23.10 -2.16 35.27
N ARG A 566 22.54 -1.66 36.39
CA ARG A 566 23.06 -1.50 37.77
C ARG A 566 23.72 -0.14 38.08
N GLY A 567 23.46 0.51 39.21
CA GLY A 567 22.67 0.18 40.40
C GLY A 567 22.79 1.35 41.40
N ASN A 568 21.78 1.55 42.24
CA ASN A 568 21.77 2.60 43.26
C ASN A 568 22.38 2.07 44.57
N GLY A 569 23.24 2.86 45.24
CA GLY A 569 23.77 2.56 46.57
C GLY A 569 25.09 3.26 46.88
N GLY A 570 25.06 4.22 47.80
CA GLY A 570 26.22 5.03 48.23
C GLY A 570 27.20 4.30 49.15
N GLY A 571 28.39 4.91 49.31
CA GLY A 571 29.41 4.56 50.30
C GLY A 571 30.81 4.32 49.69
N ASN A 572 31.72 5.28 49.89
CA ASN A 572 33.19 5.07 49.76
C ASN A 572 33.69 4.31 51.02
N PRO A 573 34.89 3.65 51.11
CA PRO A 573 36.12 3.97 50.38
C PRO A 573 37.11 2.82 50.00
N THR A 574 38.16 3.22 49.27
CA THR A 574 39.55 2.69 49.12
C THR A 574 39.96 1.88 47.87
N PRO A 575 41.21 2.08 47.35
CA PRO A 575 41.61 1.64 46.03
C PRO A 575 42.51 0.38 46.04
N LYS A 576 42.32 -0.52 45.07
CA LYS A 576 43.34 -1.55 44.72
C LYS A 576 43.48 -1.69 43.19
N ARG A 577 44.75 -1.82 42.78
CA ARG A 577 45.34 -1.85 41.43
C ARG A 577 44.72 -2.85 40.43
N PRO A 578 44.93 -2.65 39.10
CA PRO A 578 44.44 -3.54 38.05
C PRO A 578 45.47 -4.64 37.66
N PRO A 579 45.03 -5.76 37.04
CA PRO A 579 45.88 -6.65 36.25
C PRO A 579 45.75 -6.41 34.71
N PRO A 580 46.67 -6.96 33.89
CA PRO A 580 47.22 -6.31 32.68
C PRO A 580 46.51 -6.66 31.34
N PRO A 581 46.86 -5.99 30.22
CA PRO A 581 46.17 -6.17 28.93
C PRO A 581 46.81 -7.29 28.10
N ALA A 582 45.99 -8.06 27.38
CA ALA A 582 46.44 -9.01 26.38
C ALA A 582 46.06 -8.54 24.96
N ARG A 583 47.04 -7.92 24.32
CA ARG A 583 47.42 -7.96 22.89
C ARG A 583 46.33 -8.05 21.82
N ALA A 584 46.20 -6.92 21.12
CA ALA A 584 45.86 -6.85 19.71
C ALA A 584 46.89 -7.59 18.84
N LEU A 585 46.40 -8.30 17.82
CA LEU A 585 47.13 -8.56 16.57
C LEU A 585 46.41 -7.80 15.47
N CYS A 586 47.01 -6.69 15.06
CA CYS A 586 46.63 -5.90 13.90
C CYS A 586 47.49 -6.41 12.73
N GLY A 587 46.87 -7.02 11.72
CA GLY A 587 47.44 -7.24 10.40
C GLY A 587 46.85 -6.22 9.45
N ALA A 588 47.66 -5.26 9.04
CA ALA A 588 47.29 -4.09 8.27
C ALA A 588 46.98 -4.40 6.80
N TRP A 589 45.85 -3.89 6.29
CA TRP A 589 45.73 -3.36 4.93
C TRP A 589 44.93 -2.05 4.99
N GLY A 590 45.52 -0.99 4.44
CA GLY A 590 44.98 0.38 4.43
C GLY A 590 43.88 0.60 3.38
N PRO A 591 43.51 1.86 3.08
CA PRO A 591 42.18 2.35 3.38
C PRO A 591 41.39 2.67 2.11
N HIS A 592 40.26 2.01 1.86
CA HIS A 592 39.17 2.54 1.01
C HIS A 592 37.93 1.68 1.16
N PHE A 593 37.04 1.98 2.12
CA PHE A 593 35.61 1.71 1.99
C PHE A 593 34.88 2.66 2.94
N ARG A 594 34.29 3.73 2.38
CA ARG A 594 33.23 4.47 3.06
C ARG A 594 32.08 3.48 3.23
N ARG A 595 31.87 2.99 4.45
CA ARG A 595 30.62 2.33 4.82
C ARG A 595 29.52 3.39 4.82
N THR A 596 28.62 3.30 3.85
CA THR A 596 27.29 3.89 3.91
C THR A 596 26.53 3.26 5.08
N PRO A 597 26.02 4.03 6.05
CA PRO A 597 24.88 3.58 6.84
C PRO A 597 23.63 3.87 6.01
N TRP A 598 22.86 2.83 5.72
CA TRP A 598 21.46 2.95 5.30
C TRP A 598 20.71 3.70 6.39
N GLY A 599 20.39 4.96 6.09
CA GLY A 599 19.65 5.86 6.96
C GLY A 599 18.83 6.79 6.08
N THR A 600 17.88 6.22 5.34
CA THR A 600 16.82 7.02 4.70
C THR A 600 15.83 7.42 5.79
N LEU A 601 15.99 8.65 6.30
CA LEU A 601 15.14 9.26 7.31
C LEU A 601 13.80 9.67 6.66
N PRO A 602 12.61 9.32 7.21
CA PRO A 602 11.38 9.36 6.41
C PRO A 602 10.51 10.62 6.65
N PRO A 603 9.66 10.99 5.67
CA PRO A 603 8.86 12.24 5.61
C PRO A 603 7.60 12.29 6.53
N GLU A 604 7.08 13.50 6.76
CA GLU A 604 5.73 13.89 7.21
C GLU A 604 4.76 14.02 6.01
N ILE A 605 3.45 13.86 6.20
CA ILE A 605 2.45 13.95 5.11
C ILE A 605 1.42 15.03 5.37
N GLY A 606 0.89 15.58 4.30
CA GLY A 606 -0.28 16.44 4.29
C GLY A 606 -1.21 16.04 3.17
N PRO A 607 -2.25 16.83 2.95
CA PRO A 607 -3.58 16.29 2.71
C PRO A 607 -3.65 15.42 1.45
N ILE A 608 -4.43 14.33 1.48
CA ILE A 608 -5.03 13.81 0.24
C ILE A 608 -6.31 14.61 0.02
N ALA A 609 -6.36 15.39 -1.06
CA ALA A 609 -7.54 16.13 -1.46
C ALA A 609 -8.40 15.28 -2.40
N LEU A 610 -9.62 14.97 -1.96
CA LEU A 610 -10.57 14.13 -2.71
C LEU A 610 -11.68 14.96 -3.33
N ASP A 611 -12.12 14.54 -4.52
CA ASP A 611 -13.36 14.97 -5.17
C ASP A 611 -14.25 13.74 -5.36
N ARG A 612 -15.52 13.80 -4.96
CA ARG A 612 -16.47 12.76 -5.36
C ARG A 612 -16.69 12.86 -6.87
N PHE A 613 -16.50 11.75 -7.58
CA PHE A 613 -16.75 11.65 -9.02
C PHE A 613 -18.22 11.91 -9.35
#